data_AF-A0A6B2DBE0-F1
#
_entry.id   AF-A0A6B2DBE0-F1
#
_cell.length_a   1.000
_cell.length_b   1.000
_cell.length_c   1.000
_cell.angle_alpha   90.00
_cell.angle_beta   90.00
_cell.angle_gamma   90.00
#
_symmetry.space_group_name_H-M   'P 1'
#
loop_
_entity.id
_entity.type
_entity.pdbx_description
1 polymer ?
#
loop_
_entity_poly.entity_id
_entity_poly.type
_entity_poly.pdbx_seq_one_letter_code
_entity_poly.pdbx_strand_id
1 'polypeptide(L)'
;AASRGDADRVLGAMARGQWAADVASLADVRAEVLLSEVLAYLAGQPRIRDPRLVSLADHDAEHGGILVPAVLAWLDAFGDVRAAARVLNIHPNTVRYRVRRATEVSGVDFDDPAQRILTQLQLRL
;
A
#
# COMPACT_ATOMS: atom_id res chain seq x y z
N ALA A 1 -1.53 -27.30 17.07
CA ALA A 1 -0.74 -26.07 17.29
C ALA A 1 -0.79 -25.13 16.08
N ALA A 2 -0.48 -25.58 14.86
CA ALA A 2 -0.55 -24.77 13.63
C ALA A 2 -1.93 -24.11 13.37
N SER A 3 -3.02 -24.85 13.58
CA SER A 3 -4.40 -24.39 13.33
C SER A 3 -4.85 -23.16 14.14
N ARG A 4 -4.30 -22.91 15.34
CA ARG A 4 -4.66 -21.72 16.15
C ARG A 4 -3.94 -20.47 15.64
N GLY A 5 -2.67 -20.60 15.28
CA GLY A 5 -1.90 -19.51 14.67
C GLY A 5 -2.40 -19.16 13.25
N ASP A 6 -2.92 -20.14 12.51
CA ASP A 6 -3.60 -19.88 11.23
C ASP A 6 -4.91 -19.10 11.45
N ALA A 7 -5.72 -19.49 12.43
CA ALA A 7 -6.96 -18.80 12.77
C ALA A 7 -6.73 -17.36 13.22
N ASP A 8 -5.76 -17.10 14.10
CA ASP A 8 -5.43 -15.75 14.57
C ASP A 8 -4.92 -14.86 13.41
N ARG A 9 -4.20 -15.45 12.44
CA ARG A 9 -3.74 -14.76 11.21
C ARG A 9 -4.89 -14.39 10.28
N VAL A 10 -5.82 -15.32 10.04
CA VAL A 10 -7.02 -15.08 9.24
C VAL A 10 -7.86 -13.97 9.90
N LEU A 11 -8.07 -14.02 11.21
CA LEU A 11 -8.79 -12.99 11.96
C LEU A 11 -8.09 -11.62 11.89
N GLY A 12 -6.76 -11.58 11.98
CA GLY A 12 -5.98 -10.35 11.84
C GLY A 12 -6.00 -9.77 10.43
N ALA A 13 -6.05 -10.60 9.39
CA ALA A 13 -6.30 -10.15 8.03
C ALA A 13 -7.73 -9.62 7.90
N MET A 14 -8.72 -10.38 8.38
CA MET A 14 -10.15 -10.04 8.30
C MET A 14 -10.48 -8.71 8.98
N ALA A 15 -9.84 -8.39 10.10
CA ALA A 15 -10.03 -7.11 10.79
C ALA A 15 -9.44 -5.90 10.03
N ARG A 16 -8.47 -6.12 9.13
CA ARG A 16 -7.80 -5.06 8.35
C ARG A 16 -8.43 -4.83 6.97
N GLY A 17 -9.12 -5.82 6.43
CA GLY A 17 -9.90 -5.72 5.19
C GLY A 17 -11.38 -5.48 5.47
N GLN A 18 -12.05 -4.62 4.70
CA GLN A 18 -13.52 -4.52 4.70
C GLN A 18 -14.13 -5.76 4.04
N TRP A 19 -14.03 -6.93 4.68
CA TRP A 19 -14.68 -8.13 4.19
C TRP A 19 -16.15 -8.14 4.60
N ALA A 20 -17.03 -8.30 3.60
CA ALA A 20 -18.48 -8.38 3.79
C ALA A 20 -18.97 -9.78 4.24
N ALA A 21 -18.07 -10.76 4.36
CA ALA A 21 -18.41 -12.15 4.68
C ALA A 21 -17.92 -12.54 6.08
N ASP A 22 -18.81 -13.14 6.88
CA ASP A 22 -18.54 -13.59 8.25
C ASP A 22 -17.57 -14.80 8.33
N VAL A 23 -17.27 -15.44 7.19
CA VAL A 23 -16.35 -16.58 7.08
C VAL A 23 -15.51 -16.43 5.82
N ALA A 24 -14.19 -16.48 5.96
CA ALA A 24 -13.25 -16.57 4.85
C ALA A 24 -12.39 -17.82 5.01
N SER A 25 -12.20 -18.60 3.94
CA SER A 25 -11.26 -19.71 3.97
C SER A 25 -9.81 -19.18 3.91
N LEU A 26 -8.84 -19.99 4.35
CA LEU A 26 -7.42 -19.67 4.20
C LEU A 26 -7.02 -19.46 2.73
N ALA A 27 -7.79 -20.00 1.76
CA ALA A 27 -7.58 -19.72 0.34
C ALA A 27 -8.05 -18.31 -0.05
N ASP A 28 -9.13 -17.82 0.55
CA ASP A 28 -9.72 -16.51 0.28
C ASP A 28 -8.88 -15.35 0.83
N VAL A 29 -8.11 -15.60 1.90
CA VAL A 29 -7.25 -14.59 2.55
C VAL A 29 -5.75 -14.85 2.40
N ARG A 30 -5.38 -15.83 1.56
CA ARG A 30 -3.97 -16.28 1.45
C ARG A 30 -3.06 -15.12 1.07
N ALA A 31 -3.49 -14.29 0.13
CA ALA A 31 -2.69 -13.18 -0.37
C ALA A 31 -2.47 -12.13 0.72
N GLU A 32 -3.50 -11.77 1.48
CA GLU A 32 -3.43 -10.78 2.56
C GLU A 32 -2.60 -11.28 3.74
N VAL A 33 -2.74 -12.56 4.11
CA VAL A 33 -1.95 -13.18 5.18
C VAL A 33 -0.47 -13.20 4.79
N LEU A 34 -0.14 -13.69 3.58
CA LEU A 34 1.25 -13.73 3.12
C LEU A 34 1.84 -12.33 2.96
N LEU A 35 1.08 -11.38 2.43
CA LEU A 35 1.52 -9.98 2.33
C LEU A 35 1.79 -9.40 3.72
N SER A 36 0.91 -9.65 4.69
CA SER A 36 1.10 -9.21 6.08
C SER A 36 2.38 -9.78 6.69
N GLU A 37 2.71 -11.04 6.43
CA GLU A 37 3.96 -11.67 6.89
C GLU A 37 5.19 -11.06 6.23
N VAL A 38 5.13 -10.81 4.92
CA VAL A 38 6.20 -10.11 4.19
C VAL A 38 6.40 -8.72 4.79
N LEU A 39 5.34 -7.93 4.95
CA LEU A 39 5.43 -6.57 5.51
C LEU A 39 5.97 -6.61 6.96
N ALA A 40 5.52 -7.54 7.79
CA ALA A 40 6.00 -7.69 9.17
C ALA A 40 7.49 -8.06 9.21
N TYR A 41 7.94 -8.93 8.31
CA TYR A 41 9.37 -9.20 8.12
C TYR A 41 10.08 -7.89 7.78
N LEU A 42 9.72 -7.25 6.66
CA LEU A 42 10.37 -6.04 6.13
C LEU A 42 10.45 -4.89 7.17
N ALA A 43 9.39 -4.71 7.99
CA ALA A 43 9.35 -3.69 9.03
C ALA A 43 10.50 -3.84 10.05
N GLY A 44 10.93 -5.08 10.32
CA GLY A 44 12.05 -5.41 11.20
C GLY A 44 13.44 -5.23 10.59
N GLN A 45 13.58 -4.77 9.33
CA GLN A 45 14.88 -4.54 8.71
C GLN A 45 15.03 -3.09 8.21
N PRO A 46 15.46 -2.16 9.07
CA PRO A 46 15.62 -0.74 8.68
C PRO A 46 16.49 -0.51 7.44
N ARG A 47 17.48 -1.38 7.19
CA ARG A 47 18.41 -1.30 6.05
C ARG A 47 17.77 -1.40 4.67
N ILE A 48 16.55 -1.92 4.56
CA ILE A 48 15.86 -2.10 3.27
C ILE A 48 14.86 -0.97 2.99
N ARG A 49 14.70 -0.02 3.93
CA ARG A 49 13.85 1.16 3.73
C ARG A 49 14.56 2.11 2.77
N ASP A 50 13.87 2.48 1.70
CA ASP A 50 14.32 3.50 0.78
C ASP A 50 14.14 4.88 1.44
N PRO A 51 15.22 5.64 1.68
CA PRO A 51 15.13 6.96 2.30
C PRO A 51 14.20 7.92 1.54
N ARG A 52 14.05 7.75 0.22
CA ARG A 52 13.16 8.57 -0.60
C ARG A 52 11.68 8.36 -0.25
N LEU A 53 11.30 7.12 0.07
CA LEU A 53 9.92 6.78 0.45
C LEU A 53 9.61 7.18 1.89
N VAL A 54 10.60 7.10 2.78
CA VAL A 54 10.49 7.68 4.13
C VAL A 54 10.26 9.18 4.03
N SER A 55 11.08 9.88 3.25
CA SER A 55 10.92 11.33 3.04
C SER A 55 9.58 11.70 2.40
N LEU A 56 9.05 10.86 1.50
CA LEU A 56 7.72 11.07 0.92
C LEU A 56 6.62 10.96 1.98
N ALA A 57 6.68 9.93 2.82
CA ALA A 57 5.70 9.70 3.87
C ALA A 57 5.72 10.83 4.92
N ASP A 58 6.91 11.24 5.35
CA ASP A 58 7.10 12.34 6.29
C ASP A 58 6.58 13.66 5.70
N HIS A 59 6.97 13.98 4.46
CA HIS A 59 6.47 15.16 3.76
C HIS A 59 4.96 15.14 3.64
N ASP A 60 4.37 14.02 3.24
CA ASP A 60 2.92 13.93 3.09
C ASP A 60 2.20 14.12 4.43
N ALA A 61 2.70 13.52 5.51
CA ALA A 61 2.14 13.69 6.85
C ALA A 61 2.15 15.17 7.30
N GLU A 62 3.22 15.91 6.98
CA GLU A 62 3.33 17.34 7.26
C GLU A 62 2.43 18.21 6.37
N HIS A 63 2.08 17.75 5.16
CA HIS A 63 1.42 18.55 4.12
C HIS A 63 0.00 18.09 3.79
N GLY A 64 -0.66 17.41 4.74
CA GLY A 64 -2.10 17.09 4.69
C GLY A 64 -2.45 15.66 4.29
N GLY A 65 -1.47 14.78 4.08
CA GLY A 65 -1.67 13.33 3.97
C GLY A 65 -2.42 12.92 2.70
N ILE A 66 -2.18 13.60 1.58
CA ILE A 66 -2.95 13.41 0.35
C ILE A 66 -2.19 12.70 -0.76
N LEU A 67 -0.85 12.69 -0.71
CA LEU A 67 0.02 12.14 -1.73
C LEU A 67 0.15 10.62 -1.60
N VAL A 68 0.43 10.12 -0.40
CA VAL A 68 0.59 8.68 -0.15
C VAL A 68 -0.70 7.91 -0.48
N PRO A 69 -1.91 8.34 -0.05
CA PRO A 69 -3.15 7.67 -0.47
C PRO A 69 -3.37 7.71 -1.98
N ALA A 70 -2.96 8.79 -2.66
CA ALA A 70 -3.09 8.90 -4.11
C ALA A 70 -2.16 7.94 -4.86
N VAL A 71 -0.91 7.82 -4.39
CA VAL A 71 0.06 6.86 -4.93
C VAL A 71 -0.42 5.43 -4.70
N LEU A 72 -0.83 5.07 -3.48
CA LEU A 72 -1.32 3.73 -3.16
C LEU A 72 -2.54 3.34 -4.00
N ALA A 73 -3.55 4.21 -4.11
CA ALA A 73 -4.72 3.93 -4.93
C ALA A 73 -4.39 3.80 -6.43
N TRP A 74 -3.43 4.58 -6.92
CA TRP A 74 -2.95 4.49 -8.30
C TRP A 74 -2.18 3.20 -8.57
N LEU A 75 -1.34 2.76 -7.62
CA LEU A 75 -0.62 1.49 -7.71
C LEU A 75 -1.55 0.27 -7.63
N ASP A 76 -2.55 0.31 -6.74
CA ASP A 76 -3.57 -0.73 -6.60
C ASP A 76 -4.43 -0.87 -7.86
N ALA A 77 -4.61 0.25 -8.58
CA ALA A 77 -5.25 0.30 -9.88
C ALA A 77 -4.32 -0.04 -11.06
N PHE A 78 -3.11 -0.56 -10.81
CA PHE A 78 -2.09 -0.84 -11.84
C PHE A 78 -1.82 0.35 -12.77
N GLY A 79 -1.88 1.56 -12.23
CA GLY A 79 -1.66 2.80 -12.95
C GLY A 79 -2.90 3.41 -13.61
N ASP A 80 -4.08 2.77 -13.51
CA ASP A 80 -5.33 3.35 -14.01
C ASP A 80 -5.80 4.51 -13.13
N VAL A 81 -5.53 5.72 -13.63
CA VAL A 81 -5.93 6.98 -13.01
C VAL A 81 -7.45 7.07 -12.80
N ARG A 82 -8.28 6.56 -13.71
CA ARG A 82 -9.75 6.64 -13.56
C ARG A 82 -10.24 5.68 -12.49
N ALA A 83 -9.67 4.49 -12.39
CA ALA A 83 -9.99 3.56 -11.31
C ALA A 83 -9.57 4.12 -9.94
N ALA A 84 -8.35 4.63 -9.82
CA ALA A 84 -7.86 5.27 -8.60
C ALA A 84 -8.71 6.49 -8.20
N ALA A 85 -9.12 7.32 -9.17
CA ALA A 85 -9.97 8.48 -8.95
C ALA A 85 -11.34 8.10 -8.38
N ARG A 86 -11.93 6.98 -8.85
CA ARG A 86 -13.17 6.44 -8.30
C ARG A 86 -13.00 5.97 -6.85
N VAL A 87 -11.91 5.26 -6.55
CA VAL A 87 -11.61 4.79 -5.18
C VAL A 87 -11.46 5.97 -4.21
N LEU A 88 -10.78 7.03 -4.64
CA LEU A 88 -10.54 8.22 -3.80
C LEU A 88 -11.69 9.23 -3.83
N ASN A 89 -12.72 9.01 -4.65
CA ASN A 89 -13.81 9.96 -4.92
C ASN A 89 -13.32 11.38 -5.29
N ILE A 90 -12.35 11.47 -6.20
CA ILE A 90 -11.80 12.73 -6.70
C ILE A 90 -11.73 12.75 -8.22
N HIS A 91 -11.43 13.91 -8.82
CA HIS A 91 -11.28 14.01 -10.26
C HIS A 91 -9.97 13.31 -10.75
N PRO A 92 -9.96 12.64 -11.91
CA PRO A 92 -8.76 11.99 -12.47
C PRO A 92 -7.53 12.90 -12.58
N ASN A 93 -7.73 14.18 -12.91
CA ASN A 93 -6.61 15.14 -12.98
C ASN A 93 -5.95 15.36 -11.61
N THR A 94 -6.72 15.29 -10.52
CA THR A 94 -6.19 15.42 -9.16
C THR A 94 -5.32 14.23 -8.81
N VAL A 95 -5.70 13.01 -9.23
CA VAL A 95 -4.84 11.82 -9.09
C VAL A 95 -3.53 12.01 -9.85
N ARG A 96 -3.58 12.38 -11.15
CA ARG A 96 -2.36 12.62 -11.95
C ARG A 96 -1.45 13.65 -11.29
N TYR A 97 -2.04 14.75 -10.82
CA TYR A 97 -1.32 15.81 -10.14
C TYR A 97 -0.63 15.28 -8.89
N ARG A 98 -1.34 14.56 -8.01
CA ARG A 98 -0.79 14.04 -6.76
C ARG A 98 0.29 12.99 -6.98
N VAL A 99 0.11 12.07 -7.94
CA VAL A 99 1.12 11.06 -8.30
C VAL A 99 2.38 11.74 -8.84
N ARG A 100 2.23 12.67 -9.80
CA ARG A 100 3.37 13.46 -10.31
C ARG A 100 4.06 14.24 -9.19
N ARG A 101 3.29 14.85 -8.28
CA ARG A 101 3.85 15.61 -7.17
C ARG A 101 4.62 14.71 -6.21
N ALA A 102 4.14 13.50 -5.94
CA ALA A 102 4.86 12.52 -5.14
C ALA A 102 6.20 12.11 -5.79
N THR A 103 6.23 11.93 -7.13
CA THR A 103 7.49 11.72 -7.88
C THR A 103 8.44 12.92 -7.72
N GLU A 104 7.95 14.15 -7.85
CA GLU A 104 8.78 15.36 -7.70
C GLU A 104 9.37 15.52 -6.29
N VAL A 105 8.58 15.21 -5.26
CA VAL A 105 9.01 15.33 -3.86
C VAL A 105 10.01 14.23 -3.48
N SER A 106 9.75 13.00 -3.91
CA SER A 106 10.54 11.84 -3.50
C SER A 106 11.73 11.53 -4.42
N GLY A 107 11.67 11.95 -5.68
CA GLY A 107 12.61 11.49 -6.72
C GLY A 107 12.46 10.00 -7.07
N VAL A 108 11.37 9.35 -6.67
CA VAL A 108 11.06 7.97 -7.04
C VAL A 108 10.40 7.96 -8.41
N ASP A 109 10.94 7.12 -9.30
CA ASP A 109 10.35 6.86 -10.60
C ASP A 109 9.29 5.76 -10.46
N PHE A 110 8.02 6.12 -10.57
CA PHE A 110 6.91 5.17 -10.50
C PHE A 110 6.67 4.44 -11.84
N ASP A 111 7.37 4.80 -12.92
CA ASP A 111 7.34 4.07 -14.18
C ASP A 111 8.32 2.89 -14.18
N ASP A 112 9.39 2.96 -13.38
CA ASP A 112 10.31 1.85 -13.15
C ASP A 112 9.64 0.71 -12.34
N PRO A 113 9.60 -0.53 -12.87
CA PRO A 113 8.92 -1.65 -12.20
C PRO A 113 9.48 -1.99 -10.81
N ALA A 114 10.80 -1.86 -10.61
CA ALA A 114 11.42 -2.21 -9.33
C ALA A 114 11.07 -1.17 -8.26
N GLN A 115 11.20 0.12 -8.57
CA GLN A 115 10.80 1.22 -7.70
C GLN A 115 9.30 1.19 -7.40
N ARG A 116 8.48 0.83 -8.38
CA ARG A 116 7.03 0.67 -8.19
C ARG A 116 6.70 -0.41 -7.15
N ILE A 117 7.29 -1.59 -7.26
CA ILE A 117 7.06 -2.70 -6.30
C ILE A 117 7.57 -2.31 -4.91
N LEU A 118 8.75 -1.69 -4.82
CA LEU A 118 9.28 -1.21 -3.53
C LEU A 118 8.35 -0.17 -2.90
N THR A 119 7.83 0.77 -3.69
CA THR A 119 6.85 1.77 -3.24
C THR A 119 5.58 1.11 -2.69
N GLN A 120 5.04 0.13 -3.43
CA GLN A 120 3.83 -0.62 -3.04
C GLN A 120 4.00 -1.30 -1.67
N LEU A 121 5.17 -1.86 -1.39
CA LEU A 121 5.43 -2.54 -0.13
C LEU A 121 5.75 -1.55 0.99
N GLN A 122 6.64 -0.59 0.76
CA GLN A 122 7.17 0.26 1.82
C GLN A 122 6.20 1.33 2.31
N LEU A 123 5.30 1.84 1.44
CA LEU A 123 4.24 2.75 1.88
C LEU A 123 3.12 2.04 2.69
N ARG A 124 3.21 0.72 2.87
CA ARG A 124 2.31 -0.10 3.70
C ARG A 124 2.97 -0.60 5.00
N LEU A 125 4.23 -0.24 5.25
CA LEU A 125 4.93 -0.54 6.50
C LEU A 125 4.51 0.42 7.61
#